data_AF-A0A947NN73-F1
#
_entry.id   AF-A0A947NN73-F1
#
_cell.length_a   1.000
_cell.length_b   1.000
_cell.length_c   1.000
_cell.angle_alpha   90.00
_cell.angle_beta   90.00
_cell.angle_gamma   90.00
#
_symmetry.space_group_name_H-M   'P 1'
#
loop_
_entity.id
_entity.type
_entity.pdbx_description
1 polymer ?
#
loop_
_entity_poly.entity_id
_entity_poly.type
_entity_poly.pdbx_seq_one_letter_code
_entity_poly.pdbx_strand_id
1 'polypeptide(L)'
;MFAVSLSMVVSAVAILFFLIFFFKSIHMIGQTEVGVVSKRLGKKITNDNPIAFNGEAGYQAVLLMPGLRFKLWPIFVVEKHPWPQVPAGEIGVVIAQVGLPIPIGYKSAVYKPEFGSFTNLSSFVKNGGQKGVQRPVLTPGTLAPIHPVGFLVITKKRVYGIPVAEEYSGHGKGGLKPETFGLTADDLMVTQISPVPRSQIHEHYTEEVARIRIPQTGGEIDMVGVVTVLDGPPLPSGYIAGRLGGFEDIEKMEEDYNSRVNGEENIDEAIDPKNVELTEEELYDA
;
A
#
# COMPACT_ATOMS: atom_id res chain seq x y z
N MET A 1 -17.39 53.32 49.52
CA MET A 1 -16.17 52.73 48.93
C MET A 1 -16.08 51.29 49.39
N PHE A 2 -16.34 50.32 48.51
CA PHE A 2 -16.17 48.91 48.86
C PHE A 2 -14.66 48.62 48.93
N ALA A 3 -14.14 48.44 50.15
CA ALA A 3 -12.79 47.96 50.34
C ALA A 3 -12.75 46.49 49.92
N VAL A 4 -12.36 46.23 48.67
CA VAL A 4 -12.13 44.86 48.21
C VAL A 4 -10.95 44.32 49.02
N SER A 5 -11.19 43.30 49.84
CA SER A 5 -10.14 42.68 50.63
C SER A 5 -9.13 42.01 49.70
N LEU A 6 -7.84 42.10 50.02
CA LEU A 6 -6.77 41.47 49.24
C LEU A 6 -7.03 39.97 49.01
N SER A 7 -7.64 39.28 49.99
CA SER A 7 -8.05 37.88 49.89
C SER A 7 -9.12 37.63 48.81
N MET A 8 -10.05 38.57 48.62
CA MET A 8 -11.09 38.47 47.59
C MET A 8 -10.49 38.63 46.19
N VAL A 9 -9.51 39.53 46.03
CA VAL A 9 -8.76 39.69 44.78
C VAL A 9 -7.96 38.42 44.45
N VAL A 10 -7.24 37.86 45.42
CA VAL A 10 -6.44 36.63 45.23
C VAL A 10 -7.34 35.45 44.85
N SER A 11 -8.47 35.26 45.53
CA SER A 11 -9.43 34.21 45.20
C SER A 11 -10.03 34.39 43.80
N ALA A 12 -10.37 35.62 43.40
CA ALA A 12 -10.89 35.89 42.07
C ALA A 12 -9.85 35.56 40.97
N VAL A 13 -8.58 35.91 41.18
CA VAL A 13 -7.48 35.57 40.26
C VAL A 13 -7.27 34.05 40.17
N ALA A 14 -7.31 33.35 41.31
CA ALA A 14 -7.16 31.90 41.35
C ALA A 14 -8.31 31.18 40.60
N ILE A 15 -9.56 31.63 40.80
CA ILE A 15 -10.73 31.10 40.08
C ILE A 15 -10.60 31.37 38.58
N LEU A 16 -10.19 32.58 38.19
CA LEU A 16 -9.98 32.92 36.78
C LEU A 16 -8.91 32.02 36.14
N PHE A 17 -7.78 31.82 36.82
CA PHE A 17 -6.74 30.89 36.37
C PHE A 17 -7.29 29.47 36.24
N PHE A 18 -8.00 28.98 37.25
CA PHE A 18 -8.61 27.65 37.22
C PHE A 18 -9.57 27.49 36.02
N LEU A 19 -10.43 28.47 35.77
CA LEU A 19 -11.35 28.46 34.63
C LEU A 19 -10.60 28.43 33.30
N ILE A 20 -9.57 29.27 33.13
CA ILE A 20 -8.75 29.27 31.90
C ILE A 20 -8.13 27.90 31.66
N PHE A 21 -7.57 27.26 32.70
CA PHE A 21 -6.98 25.93 32.59
C PHE A 21 -8.05 24.87 32.28
N PHE A 22 -9.21 24.94 32.92
CA PHE A 22 -10.32 24.03 32.71
C PHE A 22 -10.86 24.10 31.28
N PHE A 23 -11.16 25.31 30.78
CA PHE A 23 -11.66 25.50 29.41
C PHE A 23 -10.63 25.12 28.35
N LYS A 24 -9.32 25.40 28.56
CA LYS A 24 -8.27 24.95 27.63
C LYS A 24 -8.07 23.43 27.61
N SER A 25 -8.50 22.73 28.67
CA SER A 25 -8.39 21.28 28.81
C SER A 25 -9.53 20.51 28.12
N ILE A 26 -10.58 21.21 27.70
CA ILE A 26 -11.70 20.64 26.97
C ILE A 26 -11.47 20.83 25.47
N HIS A 27 -11.49 19.75 24.72
CA HIS A 27 -11.28 19.73 23.28
C HIS A 27 -12.51 19.15 22.57
N MET A 28 -13.05 19.90 21.62
CA MET A 28 -14.09 19.41 20.72
C MET A 28 -13.44 19.05 19.38
N ILE A 29 -13.51 17.77 19.04
CA ILE A 29 -12.93 17.20 17.82
C ILE A 29 -14.06 17.04 16.79
N GLY A 30 -13.84 17.55 15.58
CA GLY A 30 -14.81 17.47 14.49
C GLY A 30 -15.14 16.03 14.11
N GLN A 31 -16.28 15.84 13.45
CA GLN A 31 -16.78 14.51 13.08
C GLN A 31 -15.86 13.75 12.10
N THR A 32 -15.09 14.47 11.29
CA THR A 32 -14.13 13.94 10.31
C THR A 32 -12.69 14.30 10.68
N GLU A 33 -12.42 14.48 11.98
CA GLU A 33 -11.10 14.82 12.50
C GLU A 33 -10.65 13.81 13.55
N VAL A 34 -9.34 13.63 13.69
CA VAL A 34 -8.71 12.98 14.83
C VAL A 34 -7.90 14.00 15.62
N GLY A 35 -7.94 13.89 16.94
CA GLY A 35 -7.04 14.62 17.82
C GLY A 35 -5.76 13.83 18.05
N VAL A 36 -4.65 14.30 17.50
CA VAL A 36 -3.31 13.82 17.84
C VAL A 36 -2.92 14.42 19.18
N VAL A 37 -2.55 13.55 20.12
CA VAL A 37 -2.12 13.98 21.46
C VAL A 37 -0.60 13.95 21.52
N SER A 38 0.01 15.03 21.98
CA SER A 38 1.41 15.04 22.37
C SER A 38 1.54 15.34 23.85
N LYS A 39 2.46 14.66 24.53
CA LYS A 39 2.72 14.82 25.97
C LYS A 39 4.01 15.62 26.16
N ARG A 40 3.93 16.74 26.87
CA ARG A 40 5.07 17.64 27.12
C ARG A 40 6.06 17.11 28.14
N LEU A 41 5.57 16.38 29.14
CA LEU A 41 6.34 15.91 30.29
C LEU A 41 6.33 14.38 30.36
N GLY A 42 7.49 13.75 30.47
CA GLY A 42 7.61 12.30 30.57
C GLY A 42 9.03 11.80 30.34
N LYS A 43 9.22 10.48 30.43
CA LYS A 43 10.47 9.84 30.02
C LYS A 43 10.71 10.09 28.53
N LYS A 44 11.97 10.31 28.14
CA LYS A 44 12.36 10.47 26.74
C LYS A 44 12.09 9.17 25.98
N ILE A 45 11.60 9.28 24.75
CA ILE A 45 11.48 8.13 23.86
C ILE A 45 12.89 7.59 23.61
N THR A 46 13.08 6.30 23.90
CA THR A 46 14.38 5.63 23.75
C THR A 46 14.50 4.91 22.40
N ASN A 47 13.36 4.65 21.74
CA ASN A 47 13.29 3.95 20.47
C ASN A 47 13.42 4.93 19.29
N ASP A 48 13.86 4.42 18.13
CA ASP A 48 13.90 5.11 16.83
C ASP A 48 12.51 5.37 16.21
N ASN A 49 11.47 5.47 17.06
CA ASN A 49 10.11 5.74 16.64
C ASN A 49 9.68 7.12 17.20
N PRO A 50 9.14 8.02 16.38
CA PRO A 50 8.66 9.34 16.82
C PRO A 50 7.40 9.29 17.70
N ILE A 51 6.83 8.10 17.95
CA ILE A 51 5.57 7.91 18.65
C ILE A 51 5.79 7.11 19.94
N ALA A 52 5.26 7.66 21.03
CA ALA A 52 5.20 7.07 22.34
C ALA A 52 4.04 6.08 22.47
N PHE A 53 4.36 4.83 22.76
CA PHE A 53 3.38 3.76 23.01
C PHE A 53 3.07 3.56 24.50
N ASN A 54 4.01 3.93 25.39
CA ASN A 54 3.94 3.65 26.84
C ASN A 54 3.78 4.91 27.71
N GLY A 55 3.21 5.99 27.17
CA GLY A 55 3.00 7.24 27.93
C GLY A 55 4.26 8.10 28.12
N GLU A 56 5.29 7.86 27.29
CA GLU A 56 6.51 8.65 27.18
C GLU A 56 6.21 10.09 26.69
N ALA A 57 7.19 10.99 26.76
CA ALA A 57 7.06 12.33 26.19
C ALA A 57 7.00 12.27 24.66
N GLY A 58 6.25 13.17 24.01
CA GLY A 58 6.09 13.21 22.54
C GLY A 58 4.70 12.77 22.06
N TYR A 59 4.57 12.53 20.75
CA TYR A 59 3.31 12.10 20.12
C TYR A 59 2.86 10.75 20.67
N GLN A 60 1.61 10.65 21.11
CA GLN A 60 1.06 9.42 21.68
C GLN A 60 0.41 8.57 20.60
N ALA A 61 0.52 7.24 20.71
CA ALA A 61 -0.10 6.32 19.76
C ALA A 61 -1.64 6.32 19.77
N VAL A 62 -2.25 6.77 20.88
CA VAL A 62 -3.71 6.80 21.05
C VAL A 62 -4.26 8.13 20.55
N LEU A 63 -5.09 8.07 19.52
CA LEU A 63 -5.84 9.20 18.99
C LEU A 63 -7.06 9.51 19.84
N LEU A 64 -7.44 10.78 19.88
CA LEU A 64 -8.74 11.19 20.37
C LEU A 64 -9.75 11.14 19.22
N MET A 65 -10.73 10.26 19.35
CA MET A 65 -11.86 10.14 18.42
C MET A 65 -12.79 11.36 18.52
N PRO A 66 -13.59 11.65 17.46
CA PRO A 66 -14.55 12.74 17.42
C PRO A 66 -15.43 12.88 18.68
N GLY A 67 -15.87 14.11 18.93
CA GLY A 67 -16.70 14.48 20.07
C GLY A 67 -15.96 15.26 21.15
N LEU A 68 -16.60 15.40 22.31
CA LEU A 68 -16.05 16.12 23.46
C LEU A 68 -15.04 15.26 24.21
N ARG A 69 -13.80 15.73 24.30
CA ARG A 69 -12.69 15.03 24.95
C ARG A 69 -12.00 15.94 25.95
N PHE A 70 -11.40 15.35 26.96
CA PHE A 70 -10.67 16.08 28.00
C PHE A 70 -9.21 15.64 28.06
N LYS A 71 -8.30 16.60 27.97
CA LYS A 71 -6.85 16.42 28.17
C LYS A 71 -6.25 17.64 28.85
N LEU A 72 -5.53 17.40 29.95
CA LEU A 72 -4.95 18.45 30.77
C LEU A 72 -3.88 19.27 29.99
N TRP A 73 -4.26 20.47 29.54
CA TRP A 73 -3.47 21.33 28.63
C TRP A 73 -2.00 21.58 29.03
N PRO A 74 -1.64 21.79 30.31
CA PRO A 74 -0.24 21.96 30.70
C PRO A 74 0.64 20.74 30.43
N ILE A 75 0.04 19.54 30.42
CA ILE A 75 0.74 18.27 30.25
C ILE A 75 0.60 17.76 28.81
N PHE A 76 -0.56 18.01 28.19
CA PHE A 76 -0.93 17.47 26.89
C PHE A 76 -1.28 18.60 25.92
N VAL A 77 -0.81 18.48 24.69
CA VAL A 77 -1.26 19.30 23.55
C VAL A 77 -2.09 18.40 22.66
N VAL A 78 -3.20 18.95 22.17
CA VAL A 78 -4.08 18.25 21.23
C VAL A 78 -4.12 19.05 19.93
N GLU A 79 -3.68 18.41 18.85
CA GLU A 79 -3.71 18.94 17.49
C GLU A 79 -4.75 18.19 16.67
N LYS A 80 -5.60 18.92 15.94
CA LYS A 80 -6.69 18.32 15.17
C LYS A 80 -6.26 18.17 13.73
N HIS A 81 -6.45 16.98 13.17
CA HIS A 81 -6.14 16.67 11.79
C HIS A 81 -7.35 15.99 11.13
N PRO A 82 -7.65 16.31 9.87
CA PRO A 82 -8.74 15.65 9.15
C PRO A 82 -8.40 14.19 8.89
N TRP A 83 -9.42 13.34 8.87
CA TRP A 83 -9.29 11.97 8.41
C TRP A 83 -8.88 11.94 6.93
N PRO A 84 -7.95 11.05 6.55
CA PRO A 84 -7.73 10.74 5.15
C PRO A 84 -9.02 10.35 4.46
N GLN A 85 -9.30 11.04 3.36
CA GLN A 85 -10.43 10.77 2.50
C GLN A 85 -9.90 10.54 1.09
N VAL A 86 -10.14 9.35 0.56
CA VAL A 86 -9.80 8.98 -0.81
C VAL A 86 -11.04 9.20 -1.68
N PRO A 87 -11.02 10.16 -2.62
CA PRO A 87 -12.13 10.37 -3.55
C PRO A 87 -12.41 9.16 -4.43
N ALA A 88 -13.59 9.14 -5.07
CA ALA A 88 -13.89 8.13 -6.08
C ALA A 88 -12.94 8.29 -7.30
N GLY A 89 -12.49 7.17 -7.85
CA GLY A 89 -11.56 7.15 -9.00
C GLY A 89 -10.10 7.40 -8.65
N GLU A 90 -9.77 7.64 -7.37
CA GLU A 90 -8.41 7.82 -6.87
C GLU A 90 -8.04 6.71 -5.88
N ILE A 91 -6.75 6.45 -5.71
CA ILE A 91 -6.19 5.57 -4.67
C ILE A 91 -5.45 6.40 -3.62
N GLY A 92 -5.40 5.90 -2.38
CA GLY A 92 -4.61 6.50 -1.31
C GLY A 92 -3.34 5.70 -1.05
N VAL A 93 -2.18 6.25 -1.40
CA VAL A 93 -0.89 5.61 -1.08
C VAL A 93 -0.57 5.85 0.39
N VAL A 94 -0.22 4.79 1.11
CA VAL A 94 0.12 4.85 2.54
C VAL A 94 1.62 4.70 2.73
N ILE A 95 2.25 5.64 3.44
CA ILE A 95 3.65 5.57 3.85
C ILE A 95 3.70 5.52 5.37
N ALA A 96 4.24 4.43 5.93
CA ALA A 96 4.44 4.31 7.36
C ALA A 96 5.72 5.04 7.79
N GLN A 97 5.62 5.90 8.80
CA GLN A 97 6.76 6.60 9.39
C GLN A 97 7.31 5.87 10.63
N VAL A 98 6.61 4.83 11.08
CA VAL A 98 6.96 4.02 12.24
C VAL A 98 6.99 2.53 11.92
N GLY A 99 7.63 1.75 12.78
CA GLY A 99 7.76 0.31 12.64
C GLY A 99 9.21 -0.12 12.45
N LEU A 100 9.40 -1.36 12.01
CA LEU A 100 10.71 -1.92 11.71
C LEU A 100 11.27 -1.32 10.42
N PRO A 101 12.61 -1.23 10.26
CA PRO A 101 13.20 -0.86 8.98
C PRO A 101 12.84 -1.89 7.90
N ILE A 102 12.66 -1.42 6.66
CA ILE A 102 12.51 -2.31 5.49
C ILE A 102 13.85 -3.04 5.27
N PRO A 103 13.85 -4.36 5.01
CA PRO A 103 15.07 -5.08 4.67
C PRO A 103 15.71 -4.56 3.38
N ILE A 104 17.04 -4.66 3.30
CA ILE A 104 17.79 -4.23 2.12
C ILE A 104 17.27 -4.98 0.87
N GLY A 105 17.09 -4.25 -0.23
CA GLY A 105 16.62 -4.79 -1.52
C GLY A 105 15.11 -4.75 -1.73
N TYR A 106 14.32 -4.40 -0.72
CA TYR A 106 12.88 -4.21 -0.86
C TYR A 106 12.54 -2.73 -1.11
N LYS A 107 11.56 -2.46 -1.99
CA LYS A 107 11.04 -1.10 -2.25
C LYS A 107 9.81 -0.75 -1.41
N SER A 108 9.06 -1.77 -0.98
CA SER A 108 7.81 -1.64 -0.24
C SER A 108 7.82 -2.52 1.02
N ALA A 109 7.10 -2.08 2.04
CA ALA A 109 6.88 -2.84 3.27
C ALA A 109 5.99 -4.07 3.03
N VAL A 110 6.33 -5.18 3.66
CA VAL A 110 5.53 -6.41 3.60
C VAL A 110 4.18 -6.16 4.29
N TYR A 111 3.08 -6.42 3.57
CA TYR A 111 1.75 -6.38 4.15
C TYR A 111 1.40 -7.66 4.87
N LYS A 112 0.65 -7.53 5.98
CA LYS A 112 -0.02 -8.64 6.64
C LYS A 112 -1.49 -8.29 6.88
N PRO A 113 -2.43 -9.24 6.78
CA PRO A 113 -3.87 -8.99 6.93
C PRO A 113 -4.25 -8.28 8.25
N GLU A 114 -3.47 -8.47 9.31
CA GLU A 114 -3.70 -7.88 10.64
C GLU A 114 -3.53 -6.35 10.66
N PHE A 115 -2.91 -5.78 9.63
CA PHE A 115 -2.76 -4.33 9.49
C PHE A 115 -4.04 -3.64 9.02
N GLY A 116 -4.92 -4.37 8.30
CA GLY A 116 -6.17 -3.86 7.76
C GLY A 116 -5.99 -2.53 7.02
N SER A 117 -6.82 -1.54 7.36
CA SER A 117 -6.76 -0.18 6.77
C SER A 117 -5.90 0.81 7.56
N PHE A 118 -4.91 0.32 8.32
CA PHE A 118 -3.96 1.15 9.09
C PHE A 118 -4.60 2.09 10.14
N THR A 119 -5.81 1.78 10.60
CA THR A 119 -6.54 2.57 11.62
C THR A 119 -5.99 2.37 13.03
N ASN A 120 -5.36 1.22 13.31
CA ASN A 120 -4.79 0.90 14.60
C ASN A 120 -3.25 0.83 14.53
N LEU A 121 -2.61 1.95 14.87
CA LEU A 121 -1.17 2.09 14.91
C LEU A 121 -0.48 1.08 15.85
N SER A 122 -1.09 0.82 17.01
CA SER A 122 -0.50 -0.10 18.00
C SER A 122 -0.50 -1.53 17.50
N SER A 123 -1.59 -1.96 16.84
CA SER A 123 -1.68 -3.27 16.18
C SER A 123 -0.64 -3.40 15.07
N PHE A 124 -0.52 -2.38 14.22
CA PHE A 124 0.45 -2.36 13.12
C PHE A 124 1.88 -2.59 13.62
N VAL A 125 2.33 -1.82 14.62
CA VAL A 125 3.69 -1.95 15.15
C VAL A 125 3.88 -3.28 15.89
N LYS A 126 2.91 -3.70 16.69
CA LYS A 126 2.99 -4.95 17.47
C LYS A 126 3.07 -6.19 16.58
N ASN A 127 2.44 -6.15 15.42
CA ASN A 127 2.46 -7.22 14.41
C ASN A 127 3.65 -7.13 13.44
N GLY A 128 4.64 -6.28 13.73
CA GLY A 128 5.87 -6.16 12.95
C GLY A 128 5.72 -5.35 11.67
N GLY A 129 4.85 -4.35 11.67
CA GLY A 129 4.73 -3.38 10.58
C GLY A 129 6.07 -2.67 10.31
N GLN A 130 6.31 -2.34 9.05
CA GLN A 130 7.57 -1.78 8.57
C GLN A 130 7.39 -0.33 8.11
N LYS A 131 8.41 0.51 8.34
CA LYS A 131 8.51 1.89 7.84
C LYS A 131 8.45 1.89 6.29
N GLY A 132 8.19 3.04 5.66
CA GLY A 132 8.19 3.20 4.20
C GLY A 132 6.85 2.93 3.52
N VAL A 133 6.87 2.87 2.19
CA VAL A 133 5.68 2.70 1.34
C VAL A 133 5.04 1.35 1.59
N GLN A 134 3.74 1.33 1.87
CA GLN A 134 2.97 0.10 2.08
C GLN A 134 2.40 -0.41 0.74
N ARG A 135 2.35 -1.74 0.57
CA ARG A 135 1.82 -2.36 -0.67
C ARG A 135 0.32 -2.12 -0.90
N PRO A 136 -0.56 -2.30 0.10
CA PRO A 136 -1.97 -2.02 -0.11
C PRO A 136 -2.18 -0.52 -0.08
N VAL A 137 -2.93 -0.06 -1.07
CA VAL A 137 -3.45 1.30 -1.12
C VAL A 137 -4.82 1.35 -0.46
N LEU A 138 -5.19 2.51 0.04
CA LEU A 138 -6.56 2.77 0.45
C LEU A 138 -7.45 2.85 -0.80
N THR A 139 -8.57 2.14 -0.74
CA THR A 139 -9.49 2.04 -1.87
C THR A 139 -10.27 3.35 -2.08
N PRO A 140 -10.78 3.60 -3.30
CA PRO A 140 -11.66 4.72 -3.57
C PRO A 140 -12.83 4.78 -2.60
N GLY A 141 -13.14 5.97 -2.08
CA GLY A 141 -14.20 6.16 -1.10
C GLY A 141 -13.80 5.88 0.36
N THR A 142 -12.54 5.50 0.62
CA THR A 142 -12.05 5.28 1.99
C THR A 142 -12.11 6.59 2.78
N LEU A 143 -12.75 6.53 3.96
CA LEU A 143 -12.73 7.57 4.99
C LEU A 143 -12.39 6.91 6.32
N ALA A 144 -11.16 7.08 6.80
CA ALA A 144 -10.66 6.30 7.93
C ALA A 144 -9.87 7.15 8.94
N PRO A 145 -10.02 6.92 10.26
CA PRO A 145 -9.24 7.59 11.30
C PRO A 145 -7.82 7.00 11.38
N ILE A 146 -6.94 7.39 10.47
CA ILE A 146 -5.55 6.95 10.42
C ILE A 146 -4.66 7.90 11.22
N HIS A 147 -3.63 7.36 11.89
CA HIS A 147 -2.74 8.14 12.76
C HIS A 147 -1.83 9.10 11.95
N PRO A 148 -1.99 10.44 12.05
CA PRO A 148 -1.29 11.40 11.19
C PRO A 148 0.23 11.42 11.31
N VAL A 149 0.77 11.12 12.49
CA VAL A 149 2.24 11.03 12.70
C VAL A 149 2.77 9.64 12.33
N GLY A 150 1.91 8.61 12.38
CA GLY A 150 2.32 7.22 12.17
C GLY A 150 2.35 6.86 10.70
N PHE A 151 1.44 7.46 9.94
CA PHE A 151 1.27 7.23 8.52
C PHE A 151 1.07 8.56 7.79
N LEU A 152 1.68 8.69 6.63
CA LEU A 152 1.30 9.66 5.63
C LEU A 152 0.36 8.98 4.64
N VAL A 153 -0.75 9.63 4.31
CA VAL A 153 -1.67 9.17 3.27
C VAL A 153 -1.65 10.19 2.14
N ILE A 154 -1.22 9.76 0.97
CA ILE A 154 -1.07 10.60 -0.21
C ILE A 154 -2.25 10.32 -1.14
N THR A 155 -3.03 11.36 -1.44
CA THR A 155 -4.07 11.34 -2.47
C THR A 155 -3.74 12.36 -3.54
N LYS A 156 -4.42 12.30 -4.70
CA LYS A 156 -4.15 13.19 -5.84
C LYS A 156 -4.16 14.67 -5.48
N LYS A 157 -5.02 15.07 -4.52
CA LYS A 157 -5.24 16.47 -4.16
C LYS A 157 -4.37 16.96 -3.01
N ARG A 158 -3.97 16.08 -2.09
CA ARG A 158 -3.29 16.47 -0.85
C ARG A 158 -2.62 15.29 -0.16
N VAL A 159 -1.67 15.61 0.70
CA VAL A 159 -1.09 14.67 1.65
C VAL A 159 -1.74 14.88 3.03
N TYR A 160 -2.11 13.78 3.67
CA TYR A 160 -2.59 13.74 5.04
C TYR A 160 -1.47 13.22 5.94
N GLY A 161 -1.32 13.82 7.12
CA GLY A 161 -0.31 13.42 8.09
C GLY A 161 0.65 14.55 8.44
N ILE A 162 1.56 14.26 9.36
CA ILE A 162 2.63 15.14 9.80
C ILE A 162 3.94 14.44 9.46
N PRO A 163 4.76 14.98 8.55
CA PRO A 163 6.05 14.37 8.26
C PRO A 163 6.98 14.52 9.46
N VAL A 164 7.66 13.43 9.82
CA VAL A 164 8.65 13.42 10.89
C VAL A 164 10.06 13.64 10.35
N ALA A 165 10.33 13.22 9.11
CA ALA A 165 11.64 13.40 8.50
C ALA A 165 11.94 14.89 8.26
N GLU A 166 13.16 15.29 8.62
CA GLU A 166 13.60 16.69 8.57
C GLU A 166 13.58 17.26 7.14
N GLU A 167 13.80 16.41 6.13
CA GLU A 167 13.70 16.74 4.70
C GLU A 167 12.34 17.32 4.30
N TYR A 168 11.28 16.96 5.02
CA TYR A 168 9.92 17.44 4.78
C TYR A 168 9.48 18.53 5.77
N SER A 169 10.28 18.79 6.81
CA SER A 169 9.95 19.70 7.91
C SER A 169 9.92 21.20 7.53
N GLY A 170 10.46 21.55 6.37
CA GLY A 170 10.52 22.93 5.84
C GLY A 170 9.33 23.37 4.99
N HIS A 171 8.40 22.47 4.64
CA HIS A 171 7.21 22.84 3.88
C HIS A 171 6.21 23.52 4.82
N GLY A 172 6.25 24.86 4.86
CA GLY A 172 5.32 25.70 5.63
C GLY A 172 3.85 25.50 5.25
N LYS A 173 2.97 26.41 5.70
CA LYS A 173 1.48 26.34 5.59
C LYS A 173 0.87 25.95 4.22
N GLY A 174 1.66 25.87 3.14
CA GLY A 174 1.25 25.35 1.83
C GLY A 174 1.06 23.83 1.75
N GLY A 175 1.49 23.08 2.78
CA GLY A 175 1.25 21.65 2.90
C GLY A 175 2.12 20.78 1.98
N LEU A 176 2.26 19.51 2.33
CA LEU A 176 2.92 18.53 1.47
C LEU A 176 2.04 18.22 0.26
N LYS A 177 2.66 18.17 -0.91
CA LYS A 177 2.02 17.74 -2.15
C LYS A 177 2.54 16.38 -2.61
N PRO A 178 1.75 15.60 -3.38
CA PRO A 178 2.18 14.29 -3.89
C PRO A 178 3.51 14.32 -4.65
N GLU A 179 3.81 15.41 -5.36
CA GLU A 179 5.04 15.54 -6.17
C GLU A 179 6.30 15.54 -5.30
N THR A 180 6.19 15.93 -4.03
CA THR A 180 7.29 15.86 -3.03
C THR A 180 7.75 14.42 -2.80
N PHE A 181 6.87 13.44 -3.07
CA PHE A 181 7.14 12.02 -2.96
C PHE A 181 7.40 11.36 -4.33
N GLY A 182 7.59 12.17 -5.38
CA GLY A 182 7.79 11.68 -6.75
C GLY A 182 6.54 11.08 -7.37
N LEU A 183 5.35 11.39 -6.84
CA LEU A 183 4.07 10.89 -7.36
C LEU A 183 3.41 11.97 -8.22
N THR A 184 2.98 11.57 -9.41
CA THR A 184 2.14 12.40 -10.28
C THR A 184 0.66 12.19 -9.97
N ALA A 185 -0.18 13.08 -10.49
CA ALA A 185 -1.63 12.98 -10.34
C ALA A 185 -2.21 11.71 -10.97
N ASP A 186 -1.57 11.16 -12.01
CA ASP A 186 -2.02 9.98 -12.73
C ASP A 186 -1.64 8.69 -12.01
N ASP A 187 -0.51 8.67 -11.28
CA ASP A 187 -0.10 7.54 -10.42
C ASP A 187 -1.10 7.25 -9.29
N LEU A 188 -1.94 8.24 -8.96
CA LEU A 188 -2.92 8.18 -7.88
C LEU A 188 -4.35 7.98 -8.39
N MET A 189 -4.52 7.75 -9.69
CA MET A 189 -5.80 7.34 -10.29
C MET A 189 -5.94 5.83 -10.25
N VAL A 190 -7.17 5.34 -10.14
CA VAL A 190 -7.43 3.91 -10.32
C VAL A 190 -7.08 3.51 -11.75
N THR A 191 -6.15 2.59 -11.91
CA THR A 191 -5.79 2.04 -13.21
C THR A 191 -6.94 1.21 -13.75
N GLN A 192 -7.55 1.67 -14.85
CA GLN A 192 -8.48 0.86 -15.60
C GLN A 192 -7.70 -0.03 -16.57
N ILE A 193 -7.68 -1.33 -16.29
CA ILE A 193 -7.14 -2.30 -17.24
C ILE A 193 -8.28 -2.61 -18.21
N SER A 194 -8.14 -2.16 -19.45
CA SER A 194 -9.08 -2.48 -20.52
C SER A 194 -8.31 -2.99 -21.74
N PRO A 195 -8.90 -3.91 -22.52
CA PRO A 195 -8.31 -4.36 -23.77
C PRO A 195 -8.04 -3.13 -24.65
N VAL A 196 -6.78 -2.92 -25.04
CA VAL A 196 -6.40 -1.89 -26.00
C VAL A 196 -6.10 -2.57 -27.34
N PRO A 197 -6.64 -2.07 -28.46
CA PRO A 197 -6.28 -2.62 -29.78
C PRO A 197 -4.78 -2.53 -29.99
N ARG A 198 -4.17 -3.58 -30.57
CA ARG A 198 -2.72 -3.62 -30.82
C ARG A 198 -2.21 -2.38 -31.59
N SER A 199 -3.06 -1.76 -32.42
CA SER A 199 -2.75 -0.52 -33.16
C SER A 199 -2.64 0.75 -32.30
N GLN A 200 -3.12 0.74 -31.06
CA GLN A 200 -3.11 1.89 -30.14
C GLN A 200 -2.04 1.78 -29.04
N ILE A 201 -1.27 0.69 -29.02
CA ILE A 201 -0.13 0.53 -28.10
C ILE A 201 0.99 1.48 -28.56
N HIS A 202 1.34 2.47 -27.74
CA HIS A 202 2.43 3.42 -28.05
C HIS A 202 3.76 2.70 -28.27
N GLU A 203 4.52 3.15 -29.28
CA GLU A 203 5.79 2.56 -29.75
C GLU A 203 6.86 2.34 -28.66
N HIS A 204 6.76 3.06 -27.53
CA HIS A 204 7.74 3.00 -26.44
C HIS A 204 7.90 1.61 -25.78
N TYR A 205 7.00 0.66 -26.06
CA TYR A 205 7.01 -0.70 -25.50
C TYR A 205 7.18 -1.82 -26.56
N THR A 206 7.46 -1.50 -27.82
CA THR A 206 7.18 -2.43 -28.95
C THR A 206 8.34 -3.16 -29.61
N GLU A 207 9.62 -2.94 -29.26
CA GLU A 207 10.70 -3.64 -29.98
C GLU A 207 10.69 -5.17 -29.79
N GLU A 208 10.17 -5.70 -28.67
CA GLU A 208 10.06 -7.15 -28.45
C GLU A 208 8.74 -7.76 -28.92
N VAL A 209 7.63 -7.01 -28.88
CA VAL A 209 6.28 -7.52 -29.24
C VAL A 209 6.04 -7.51 -30.75
N ALA A 210 6.84 -6.76 -31.52
CA ALA A 210 6.72 -6.64 -32.98
C ALA A 210 7.18 -7.89 -33.77
N ARG A 211 7.86 -8.85 -33.14
CA ARG A 211 8.39 -10.04 -33.85
C ARG A 211 7.40 -11.19 -34.01
N ILE A 212 6.22 -11.14 -33.37
CA ILE A 212 5.21 -12.18 -33.51
C ILE A 212 4.32 -11.86 -34.72
N ARG A 213 4.60 -12.53 -35.85
CA ARG A 213 3.86 -12.41 -37.11
C ARG A 213 2.72 -13.44 -37.14
N ILE A 214 1.53 -13.05 -36.72
CA ILE A 214 0.32 -13.90 -36.83
C ILE A 214 -0.37 -13.59 -38.18
N PRO A 215 -0.79 -14.60 -38.96
CA PRO A 215 -1.52 -14.40 -40.20
C PRO A 215 -2.84 -13.66 -39.95
N GLN A 216 -3.10 -12.60 -40.71
CA GLN A 216 -4.37 -11.87 -40.68
C GLN A 216 -5.43 -12.67 -41.46
N THR A 217 -5.97 -13.71 -40.84
CA THR A 217 -7.19 -14.39 -41.31
C THR A 217 -8.37 -13.71 -40.61
N GLY A 218 -9.29 -13.13 -41.38
CA GLY A 218 -10.30 -12.20 -40.88
C GLY A 218 -11.13 -12.74 -39.70
N GLY A 219 -11.28 -11.90 -38.66
CA GLY A 219 -12.40 -12.00 -37.73
C GLY A 219 -12.09 -11.76 -36.25
N GLU A 220 -10.83 -11.78 -35.81
CA GLU A 220 -10.50 -11.66 -34.38
C GLU A 220 -9.37 -10.65 -34.16
N ILE A 221 -9.65 -9.60 -33.39
CA ILE A 221 -8.65 -8.60 -33.01
C ILE A 221 -8.00 -9.09 -31.73
N ASP A 222 -6.78 -9.59 -31.80
CA ASP A 222 -6.01 -9.96 -30.61
C ASP A 222 -5.74 -8.71 -29.76
N MET A 223 -6.27 -8.71 -28.54
CA MET A 223 -6.09 -7.64 -27.56
C MET A 223 -5.10 -8.11 -26.50
N VAL A 224 -3.98 -7.38 -26.34
CA VAL A 224 -2.97 -7.68 -25.31
C VAL A 224 -2.98 -6.56 -24.27
N GLY A 225 -3.19 -6.92 -23.01
CA GLY A 225 -3.00 -6.02 -21.88
C GLY A 225 -1.68 -6.34 -21.17
N VAL A 226 -0.75 -5.39 -21.12
CA VAL A 226 0.50 -5.52 -20.36
C VAL A 226 0.33 -4.77 -19.04
N VAL A 227 0.53 -5.47 -17.92
CA VAL A 227 0.52 -4.89 -16.57
C VAL A 227 1.90 -5.06 -15.97
N THR A 228 2.60 -3.95 -15.76
CA THR A 228 3.90 -3.95 -15.08
C THR A 228 3.69 -3.75 -13.59
N VAL A 229 4.06 -4.75 -12.79
CA VAL A 229 4.05 -4.64 -11.32
C VAL A 229 5.48 -4.43 -10.85
N LEU A 230 5.76 -3.26 -10.25
CA LEU A 230 7.11 -2.89 -9.77
C LEU A 230 7.41 -3.41 -8.35
N ASP A 231 6.59 -4.32 -7.85
CA ASP A 231 6.63 -4.83 -6.48
C ASP A 231 6.72 -6.35 -6.44
N GLY A 232 7.45 -6.87 -5.46
CA GLY A 232 7.76 -8.29 -5.32
C GLY A 232 8.95 -8.55 -4.38
N PRO A 233 9.20 -9.82 -4.01
CA PRO A 233 10.44 -10.17 -3.34
C PRO A 233 11.65 -9.80 -4.22
N PRO A 234 12.80 -9.44 -3.62
CA PRO A 234 14.02 -9.19 -4.38
C PRO A 234 14.40 -10.45 -5.16
N LEU A 235 15.02 -10.25 -6.32
CA LEU A 235 15.57 -11.35 -7.10
C LEU A 235 16.68 -12.05 -6.31
N PRO A 236 16.78 -13.40 -6.36
CA PRO A 236 17.93 -14.11 -5.81
C PRO A 236 19.24 -13.60 -6.43
N SER A 237 20.34 -13.75 -5.69
CA SER A 237 21.66 -13.34 -6.19
C SER A 237 21.97 -14.01 -7.54
N GLY A 238 22.38 -13.21 -8.54
CA GLY A 238 22.68 -13.67 -9.90
C GLY A 238 21.54 -13.52 -10.91
N TYR A 239 20.33 -13.18 -10.47
CA TYR A 239 19.17 -12.98 -11.35
C TYR A 239 19.02 -11.49 -11.71
N ILE A 240 18.89 -11.18 -13.01
CA ILE A 240 18.79 -9.81 -13.53
C ILE A 240 17.31 -9.42 -13.79
N ALA A 241 16.50 -10.36 -14.27
CA ALA A 241 15.05 -10.32 -14.35
C ALA A 241 14.54 -11.77 -14.41
N GLY A 242 13.44 -12.09 -13.73
CA GLY A 242 12.98 -13.48 -13.65
C GLY A 242 11.47 -13.58 -13.45
N ARG A 243 10.88 -14.59 -14.09
CA ARG A 243 9.47 -14.95 -13.98
C ARG A 243 9.14 -15.39 -12.55
N LEU A 244 7.98 -14.98 -12.02
CA LEU A 244 7.47 -15.47 -10.73
C LEU A 244 7.27 -16.99 -10.81
N GLY A 245 8.01 -17.76 -10.00
CA GLY A 245 8.04 -19.23 -10.06
C GLY A 245 9.12 -19.82 -10.97
N GLY A 246 10.03 -19.00 -11.51
CA GLY A 246 11.09 -19.48 -12.40
C GLY A 246 10.54 -20.03 -13.71
N PHE A 247 10.99 -21.21 -14.11
CA PHE A 247 10.58 -21.88 -15.34
C PHE A 247 9.90 -23.23 -15.07
N GLU A 248 9.43 -23.48 -13.84
CA GLU A 248 8.80 -24.76 -13.45
C GLU A 248 7.60 -25.13 -14.34
N ASP A 249 6.88 -24.14 -14.85
CA ASP A 249 5.77 -24.35 -15.77
C ASP A 249 6.24 -24.72 -17.18
N ILE A 250 7.38 -24.19 -17.60
CA ILE A 250 8.02 -24.55 -18.88
C ILE A 250 8.61 -25.95 -18.77
N GLU A 251 9.30 -26.28 -17.67
CA GLU A 251 9.80 -27.64 -17.42
C GLU A 251 8.68 -28.67 -17.46
N LYS A 252 7.53 -28.39 -16.82
CA LYS A 252 6.34 -29.28 -16.89
C LYS A 252 5.76 -29.38 -18.30
N MET A 253 5.74 -28.29 -19.07
CA MET A 253 5.30 -28.34 -20.47
C MET A 253 6.27 -29.12 -21.36
N GLU A 254 7.58 -29.00 -21.13
CA GLU A 254 8.60 -29.77 -21.84
C GLU A 254 8.53 -31.26 -21.49
N GLU A 255 8.28 -31.61 -20.22
CA GLU A 255 8.05 -32.99 -19.80
C GLU A 255 6.79 -33.60 -20.45
N ASP A 256 5.66 -32.87 -20.45
CA ASP A 256 4.42 -33.30 -21.10
C ASP A 256 4.61 -33.46 -22.62
N TYR A 257 5.28 -32.50 -23.27
CA TYR A 257 5.62 -32.59 -24.70
C TYR A 257 6.50 -33.81 -25.00
N ASN A 258 7.58 -34.01 -24.26
CA ASN A 258 8.48 -35.14 -24.45
C ASN A 258 7.79 -36.48 -24.19
N SER A 259 6.83 -36.54 -23.25
CA SER A 259 6.04 -37.75 -22.98
C SER A 259 5.10 -38.12 -24.15
N ARG A 260 4.57 -37.13 -24.86
CA ARG A 260 3.72 -37.35 -26.05
C ARG A 260 4.53 -37.79 -27.25
N VAL A 261 5.69 -37.18 -27.47
CA VAL A 261 6.61 -37.53 -28.57
C VAL A 261 7.19 -38.93 -28.35
N ASN A 262 7.61 -39.27 -27.13
CA ASN A 262 8.15 -40.60 -26.81
C ASN A 262 7.06 -41.69 -26.67
N GLY A 263 5.80 -41.30 -26.55
CA GLY A 263 4.64 -42.21 -26.50
C GLY A 263 4.19 -42.71 -27.89
N GLU A 264 4.55 -41.99 -28.96
CA GLU A 264 4.21 -42.35 -30.34
C GLU A 264 5.27 -43.24 -31.03
N GLU A 265 6.43 -43.47 -30.42
CA GLU A 265 7.55 -44.24 -31.01
C GLU A 265 7.40 -45.78 -30.89
N ASN A 266 6.28 -46.29 -30.35
CA ASN A 266 6.04 -47.73 -30.10
C ASN A 266 5.09 -48.41 -31.11
N ILE A 267 4.92 -47.89 -32.33
CA ILE A 267 4.06 -48.52 -33.35
C ILE A 267 4.81 -49.37 -34.40
N ASP A 268 6.13 -49.55 -34.29
CA ASP A 268 6.91 -50.26 -35.31
C ASP A 268 7.19 -51.76 -35.03
N GLU A 269 6.61 -52.37 -33.98
CA GLU A 269 6.87 -53.79 -33.63
C GLU A 269 5.70 -54.75 -33.93
N ALA A 270 4.99 -54.59 -35.05
CA ALA A 270 3.91 -55.51 -35.45
C ALA A 270 3.81 -55.81 -36.96
N ILE A 271 4.94 -55.90 -37.67
CA ILE A 271 4.95 -56.48 -39.03
C ILE A 271 5.99 -57.61 -39.09
N ASP A 272 5.56 -58.83 -38.78
CA ASP A 272 6.29 -60.06 -39.09
C ASP A 272 6.15 -60.36 -40.60
N PRO A 273 7.24 -60.33 -41.39
CA PRO A 273 7.15 -60.45 -42.84
C PRO A 273 7.12 -61.92 -43.35
N LYS A 274 6.68 -62.91 -42.56
CA LYS A 274 6.83 -64.33 -42.95
C LYS A 274 5.61 -65.21 -43.14
N ASN A 275 4.37 -64.76 -43.01
CA ASN A 275 3.22 -65.65 -43.28
C ASN A 275 2.05 -64.93 -43.96
N VAL A 276 2.07 -64.83 -45.29
CA VAL A 276 0.85 -64.90 -46.11
C VAL A 276 1.22 -65.54 -47.46
N GLU A 277 1.03 -66.86 -47.57
CA GLU A 277 0.89 -67.52 -48.87
C GLU A 277 -0.36 -66.96 -49.57
N LEU A 278 -0.18 -66.55 -50.83
CA LEU A 278 -1.27 -66.13 -51.72
C LEU A 278 -2.05 -67.37 -52.17
N THR A 279 -3.37 -67.37 -51.99
CA THR A 279 -4.27 -68.21 -52.77
C THR A 279 -5.05 -67.34 -53.75
N GLU A 280 -4.80 -67.55 -55.04
CA GLU A 280 -5.58 -67.00 -56.15
C GLU A 280 -6.96 -67.70 -56.21
N GLU A 281 -7.95 -67.21 -55.47
CA GLU A 281 -9.37 -67.51 -55.73
C GLU A 281 -10.24 -66.61 -54.84
N GLU A 282 -10.67 -65.45 -55.37
CA GLU A 282 -11.92 -64.73 -55.02
C GLU A 282 -11.92 -63.35 -55.71
N LEU A 283 -11.86 -63.39 -57.04
CA LEU A 283 -12.10 -62.22 -57.89
C LEU A 283 -13.22 -62.56 -58.87
N TYR A 284 -14.41 -62.86 -58.35
CA TYR A 284 -15.69 -62.77 -59.07
C TYR A 284 -16.86 -62.80 -58.05
N ASP A 285 -17.81 -61.88 -58.24
CA ASP A 285 -19.12 -61.72 -57.57
C ASP A 285 -19.20 -61.04 -56.18
N ALA A 286 -19.33 -59.70 -56.18
CA ALA A 286 -20.57 -58.96 -55.81
C ALA A 286 -20.31 -57.44 -55.71
#